data_AF-A0AAD7MJ25-F1
#
_entry.id   AF-A0AAD7MJ25-F1
#
_cell.length_a   1.000
_cell.length_b   1.000
_cell.length_c   1.000
_cell.angle_alpha   90.00
_cell.angle_beta   90.00
_cell.angle_gamma   90.00
#
_symmetry.space_group_name_H-M   'P 1'
#
loop_
_entity.id
_entity.type
_entity.pdbx_description
1 polymer ?
#
loop_
_entity_poly.entity_id
_entity_poly.type
_entity_poly.pdbx_seq_one_letter_code
_entity_poly.pdbx_strand_id
1 'polypeptide(L)'
;MAAFHHHPPTAFDVDADTHTAAAGSATTPTSLRRVRDPNIDPQLYTPSKRMRMMTSALASTSSGSFLVGPAQVTSVSRIPAPVLEGPPSLAPPNWDHLAVPDDAVEGLTWKELIEYAKGMKNDLRNSQQQIRARDGIIESAHATIVVQNLHVEKQSQALHAKETKKKTKREKLPMAGRGHHLTAQEFIDAAERAERQREEEEAAKAKRAGEREVAKEAKEKLQKEWEKIKEDHEKAVDAWKEECDQLLADGVLKRNLPKKPARARKPTAPKRPTTQDDSDGSDDENDDENADD
;
A
#
# COMPACT_ATOMS: atom_id res chain seq x y z
N MET A 1 0.82 -32.88 -21.73
CA MET A 1 -0.20 -32.48 -22.71
C MET A 1 -1.31 -31.75 -21.99
N ALA A 2 -1.22 -30.43 -21.88
CA ALA A 2 -2.24 -29.61 -21.22
C ALA A 2 -2.90 -28.71 -22.27
N ALA A 3 -4.22 -28.84 -22.41
CA ALA A 3 -5.02 -28.13 -23.40
C ALA A 3 -5.27 -26.69 -22.92
N PHE A 4 -4.76 -25.72 -23.68
CA PHE A 4 -5.12 -24.32 -23.50
C PHE A 4 -6.48 -24.08 -24.16
N HIS A 5 -7.48 -23.76 -23.34
CA HIS A 5 -8.76 -23.27 -23.82
C HIS A 5 -8.59 -21.87 -24.43
N HIS A 6 -8.68 -21.79 -25.76
CA HIS A 6 -8.84 -20.53 -26.48
C HIS A 6 -10.25 -19.98 -26.24
N HIS A 7 -10.36 -18.91 -25.47
CA HIS A 7 -11.55 -18.08 -25.49
C HIS A 7 -11.45 -17.09 -26.67
N PRO A 8 -12.41 -17.07 -27.60
CA PRO A 8 -12.46 -16.05 -28.64
C PRO A 8 -12.80 -14.69 -28.02
N PRO A 9 -12.26 -13.58 -28.58
CA PRO A 9 -12.66 -12.25 -28.17
C PRO A 9 -14.14 -12.04 -28.52
N THR A 10 -14.94 -11.68 -27.52
CA THR A 10 -16.31 -11.18 -27.70
C THR A 10 -16.26 -9.89 -28.50
N ALA A 11 -16.44 -10.00 -29.81
CA ALA A 11 -16.81 -8.89 -30.67
C ALA A 11 -18.26 -8.52 -30.34
N PHE A 12 -18.50 -7.26 -29.99
CA PHE A 12 -19.85 -6.71 -30.00
C PHE A 12 -20.22 -6.53 -31.47
N ASP A 13 -20.90 -7.51 -32.05
CA ASP A 13 -21.62 -7.34 -33.30
C ASP A 13 -22.73 -6.31 -33.05
N VAL A 14 -22.58 -5.14 -33.67
CA VAL A 14 -23.62 -4.11 -33.72
C VAL A 14 -24.40 -4.38 -35.00
N ASP A 15 -25.52 -5.08 -34.87
CA ASP A 15 -26.44 -5.35 -35.97
C ASP A 15 -26.88 -4.02 -36.62
N ALA A 16 -26.69 -3.91 -37.94
CA ALA A 16 -26.94 -2.71 -38.72
C ALA A 16 -28.43 -2.41 -38.98
N ASP A 17 -29.36 -3.28 -38.54
CA ASP A 17 -30.77 -3.26 -38.97
C ASP A 17 -31.78 -2.81 -37.90
N THR A 18 -31.35 -2.19 -36.79
CA THR A 18 -32.29 -1.74 -35.73
C THR A 18 -32.76 -0.28 -35.86
N HIS A 19 -32.80 0.26 -37.07
CA HIS A 19 -33.36 1.60 -37.34
C HIS A 19 -34.58 1.55 -38.25
N THR A 20 -35.61 0.80 -37.86
CA THR A 20 -36.96 1.03 -38.36
C THR A 20 -37.57 2.23 -37.62
N ALA A 21 -37.63 3.36 -38.33
CA ALA A 21 -38.27 4.58 -37.87
C ALA A 21 -39.78 4.37 -37.71
N ALA A 22 -40.22 4.00 -36.50
CA ALA A 22 -41.61 4.08 -36.10
C ALA A 22 -41.96 5.57 -35.90
N ALA A 23 -42.75 6.11 -36.83
CA ALA A 23 -43.43 7.40 -36.70
C ALA A 23 -44.53 7.32 -35.63
N GLY A 24 -44.11 7.19 -34.37
CA GLY A 24 -44.95 7.34 -33.20
C GLY A 24 -44.71 8.72 -32.62
N SER A 25 -45.76 9.54 -32.58
CA SER A 25 -45.76 10.85 -31.92
C SER A 25 -45.59 10.67 -30.41
N ALA A 26 -44.36 10.43 -29.96
CA ALA A 26 -44.00 10.35 -28.57
C ALA A 26 -43.68 11.76 -28.09
N THR A 27 -44.67 12.40 -27.47
CA THR A 27 -44.48 13.55 -26.58
C THR A 27 -43.39 13.21 -25.58
N THR A 28 -42.18 13.69 -25.85
CA THR A 28 -41.04 13.60 -24.95
C THR A 28 -41.46 14.32 -23.66
N PRO A 29 -41.43 13.69 -22.47
CA PRO A 29 -41.67 14.41 -21.24
C PRO A 29 -40.61 15.49 -21.15
N THR A 30 -41.04 16.74 -21.30
CA THR A 30 -40.20 17.92 -21.20
C THR A 30 -39.43 17.80 -19.90
N SER A 31 -38.12 17.57 -20.01
CA SER A 31 -37.20 17.50 -18.87
C SER A 31 -37.50 18.69 -17.98
N LEU A 32 -38.08 18.43 -16.80
CA LEU A 32 -38.34 19.45 -15.80
C LEU A 32 -36.99 20.08 -15.51
N ARG A 33 -36.76 21.28 -16.06
CA ARG A 33 -35.64 22.15 -15.70
C ARG A 33 -35.70 22.28 -14.19
N ARG A 34 -34.87 21.51 -13.48
CA ARG A 34 -34.68 21.71 -12.05
C ARG A 34 -34.14 23.12 -11.93
N VAL A 35 -34.98 24.01 -11.42
CA VAL A 35 -34.61 25.37 -11.09
C VAL A 35 -33.43 25.24 -10.13
N ARG A 36 -32.25 25.60 -10.61
CA ARG A 36 -31.04 25.62 -9.82
C ARG A 36 -31.22 26.77 -8.84
N ASP A 37 -31.31 26.45 -7.56
CA ASP A 37 -31.28 27.48 -6.52
C ASP A 37 -29.88 28.12 -6.53
N PRO A 38 -29.75 29.41 -6.92
CA PRO A 38 -28.46 30.09 -7.00
C PRO A 38 -27.81 30.30 -5.63
N ASN A 39 -28.54 30.08 -4.52
CA ASN A 39 -28.04 30.33 -3.17
C ASN A 39 -27.45 29.11 -2.45
N ILE A 40 -27.43 27.93 -3.08
CA ILE A 40 -26.81 26.76 -2.45
C ILE A 40 -25.29 26.79 -2.66
N ASP A 41 -24.53 26.83 -1.57
CA ASP A 41 -23.07 26.76 -1.60
C ASP A 41 -22.60 25.47 -2.33
N PRO A 42 -21.88 25.59 -3.46
CA PRO A 42 -21.37 24.44 -4.19
C PRO A 42 -20.41 23.57 -3.37
N GLN A 43 -19.83 24.09 -2.29
CA GLN A 43 -18.96 23.31 -1.41
C GLN A 43 -19.72 22.26 -0.59
N LEU A 44 -21.04 22.42 -0.38
CA LEU A 44 -21.86 21.44 0.35
C LEU A 44 -22.28 20.23 -0.50
N TYR A 45 -21.94 20.19 -1.79
CA TYR A 45 -22.26 19.05 -2.62
C TYR A 45 -21.30 17.88 -2.41
N THR A 46 -21.86 16.68 -2.27
CA THR A 46 -21.11 15.42 -2.31
C THR A 46 -20.36 15.28 -3.65
N PRO A 47 -19.22 14.56 -3.69
CA PRO A 47 -18.42 14.41 -4.91
C PRO A 47 -19.23 13.94 -6.13
N SER A 48 -20.11 12.95 -5.97
CA SER A 48 -20.98 12.46 -7.06
C SER A 48 -21.97 13.52 -7.56
N LYS A 49 -22.47 14.38 -6.67
CA LYS A 49 -23.36 15.49 -7.04
C LYS A 49 -22.58 16.60 -7.76
N ARG A 50 -21.36 16.91 -7.33
CA ARG A 50 -20.45 17.83 -8.04
C ARG A 50 -20.14 17.35 -9.44
N MET A 51 -19.77 16.06 -9.60
CA MET A 51 -19.57 15.48 -10.93
C MET A 51 -20.82 15.62 -11.79
N ARG A 52 -22.00 15.21 -11.31
CA ARG A 52 -23.25 15.31 -12.09
C ARG A 52 -23.58 16.75 -12.49
N MET A 53 -23.35 17.72 -11.60
CA MET A 53 -23.54 19.15 -11.87
C MET A 53 -22.52 19.70 -12.88
N MET A 54 -21.28 19.23 -12.81
CA MET A 54 -20.25 19.55 -13.79
C MET A 54 -20.65 18.97 -15.15
N THR A 55 -20.99 17.68 -15.23
CA THR A 55 -21.40 17.04 -16.49
C THR A 55 -22.64 17.70 -17.08
N SER A 56 -23.63 18.08 -16.26
CA SER A 56 -24.82 18.77 -16.75
C SER A 56 -24.53 20.19 -17.23
N ALA A 57 -23.62 20.92 -16.56
CA ALA A 57 -23.17 22.22 -17.00
C ALA A 57 -22.39 22.13 -18.33
N LEU A 58 -21.49 21.15 -18.47
CA LEU A 58 -20.75 20.85 -19.70
C LEU A 58 -21.68 20.43 -20.85
N ALA A 59 -22.74 19.69 -20.56
CA ALA A 59 -23.75 19.32 -21.56
C ALA A 59 -24.66 20.50 -21.94
N SER A 60 -24.79 21.50 -21.08
CA SER A 60 -25.64 22.68 -21.31
C SER A 60 -24.92 23.81 -22.05
N THR A 61 -23.59 23.78 -22.15
CA THR A 61 -22.83 24.72 -22.95
C THR A 61 -22.99 24.41 -24.44
N SER A 62 -23.52 25.38 -25.21
CA SER A 62 -23.78 25.23 -26.64
C SER A 62 -22.53 25.14 -27.51
N SER A 63 -21.35 25.47 -26.94
CA SER A 63 -20.05 25.33 -27.58
C SER A 63 -19.40 24.02 -27.12
N GLY A 64 -19.76 22.92 -27.78
CA GLY A 64 -19.30 21.56 -27.49
C GLY A 64 -17.84 21.30 -27.88
N SER A 65 -16.92 22.12 -27.40
CA SER A 65 -15.48 21.91 -27.57
C SER A 65 -14.74 22.20 -26.27
N PHE A 66 -15.00 21.40 -25.24
CA PHE A 66 -14.01 21.26 -24.18
C PHE A 66 -12.90 20.40 -24.78
N LEU A 67 -11.81 21.06 -25.16
CA LEU A 67 -10.55 20.37 -25.37
C LEU A 67 -10.21 19.70 -24.03
N VAL A 68 -10.57 18.43 -23.89
CA VAL A 68 -9.68 17.48 -23.21
C VAL A 68 -8.46 17.40 -24.12
N GLY A 69 -7.66 18.48 -24.12
CA GLY A 69 -6.37 18.48 -24.78
C GLY A 69 -5.57 17.33 -24.18
N PRO A 70 -4.63 16.74 -24.93
CA PRO A 70 -3.72 15.73 -24.42
C PRO A 70 -2.70 16.38 -23.47
N ALA A 71 -3.16 17.15 -22.48
CA ALA A 71 -2.38 17.54 -21.33
C ALA A 71 -2.08 16.25 -20.57
N GLN A 72 -0.99 15.60 -20.98
CA GLN A 72 -0.44 14.48 -20.26
C GLN A 72 -0.19 14.97 -18.84
N VAL A 73 -0.81 14.27 -17.89
CA VAL A 73 -0.39 14.29 -16.49
C VAL A 73 1.04 13.77 -16.52
N THR A 74 2.00 14.69 -16.61
CA THR A 74 3.43 14.39 -16.58
C THR A 74 3.85 14.20 -15.14
N SER A 75 5.03 13.63 -14.90
CA SER A 75 5.60 13.54 -13.53
C SER A 75 5.76 14.90 -12.83
N VAL A 76 5.63 16.01 -13.56
CA VAL A 76 5.67 17.38 -13.03
C VAL A 76 4.33 17.82 -12.41
N SER A 77 3.21 17.20 -12.78
CA SER A 77 1.91 17.54 -12.18
C SER A 77 1.84 17.04 -10.75
N ARG A 78 1.90 17.96 -9.79
CA ARG A 78 1.78 17.64 -8.37
C ARG A 78 0.33 17.37 -8.01
N ILE A 79 0.11 16.36 -7.17
CA ILE A 79 -1.19 16.12 -6.55
C ILE A 79 -1.55 17.37 -5.73
N PRO A 80 -2.78 17.90 -5.82
CA PRO A 80 -3.20 19.02 -4.99
C PRO A 80 -3.02 18.65 -3.51
N ALA A 81 -2.57 19.62 -2.71
CA ALA A 81 -2.40 19.41 -1.27
C ALA A 81 -3.73 18.95 -0.64
N PRO A 82 -3.70 18.04 0.35
CA PRO A 82 -4.90 17.63 1.07
C PRO A 82 -5.62 18.86 1.64
N VAL A 83 -6.94 18.90 1.50
CA VAL A 83 -7.77 19.89 2.17
C VAL A 83 -7.89 19.45 3.62
N LEU A 84 -7.12 20.09 4.50
CA LEU A 84 -7.22 19.87 5.93
C LEU A 84 -8.45 20.62 6.44
N GLU A 85 -9.38 19.90 7.06
CA GLU A 85 -10.51 20.53 7.75
C GLU A 85 -9.97 21.38 8.91
N GLY A 86 -10.43 22.62 9.00
CA GLY A 86 -10.10 23.49 10.11
C GLY A 86 -10.77 23.02 11.41
N PRO A 87 -10.23 23.38 12.58
CA PRO A 87 -10.87 23.11 13.85
C PRO A 87 -12.31 23.66 13.87
N PRO A 88 -13.29 22.95 14.45
CA PRO A 88 -14.63 23.50 14.58
C PRO A 88 -14.57 24.80 15.37
N SER A 89 -15.45 25.74 15.02
CA SER A 89 -15.63 27.00 15.76
C SER A 89 -16.30 26.69 17.10
N LEU A 90 -15.50 26.22 18.06
CA LEU A 90 -15.90 26.04 19.45
C LEU A 90 -15.44 27.26 20.25
N ALA A 91 -16.29 27.71 21.18
CA ALA A 91 -15.92 28.78 22.09
C ALA A 91 -14.67 28.37 22.89
N PRO A 92 -13.63 29.22 22.98
CA PRO A 92 -12.42 28.89 23.76
C PRO A 92 -12.80 28.60 25.22
N PRO A 93 -12.12 27.67 25.91
CA PRO A 93 -12.37 27.42 27.33
C PRO A 93 -11.99 28.67 28.12
N ASN A 94 -12.78 29.03 29.12
CA ASN A 94 -12.40 30.13 30.00
C ASN A 94 -11.30 29.65 30.96
N TRP A 95 -10.07 30.12 30.73
CA TRP A 95 -8.93 29.78 31.59
C TRP A 95 -8.81 30.70 32.81
N ASP A 96 -9.64 31.75 32.91
CA ASP A 96 -9.57 32.72 34.01
C ASP A 96 -9.84 32.06 35.36
N HIS A 97 -10.62 30.98 35.39
CA HIS A 97 -10.85 30.19 36.61
C HIS A 97 -9.55 29.53 37.14
N LEU A 98 -8.56 29.24 36.29
CA LEU A 98 -7.27 28.71 36.76
C LEU A 98 -6.31 29.80 37.25
N ALA A 99 -6.59 31.07 36.92
CA ALA A 99 -5.74 32.20 37.28
C ALA A 99 -6.07 32.79 38.66
N VAL A 100 -7.19 32.37 39.28
CA VAL A 100 -7.58 32.83 40.61
C VAL A 100 -6.69 32.17 41.67
N PRO A 101 -5.96 32.94 42.51
CA PRO A 101 -5.16 32.38 43.60
C PRO A 101 -6.03 31.62 44.61
N ASP A 102 -5.48 30.55 45.21
CA ASP A 102 -6.20 29.73 46.19
C ASP A 102 -6.76 30.56 47.37
N ASP A 103 -5.98 31.55 47.85
CA ASP A 103 -6.39 32.47 48.93
C ASP A 103 -7.66 33.27 48.60
N ALA A 104 -7.87 33.59 47.31
CA ALA A 104 -9.05 34.32 46.87
C ALA A 104 -10.31 33.43 46.85
N VAL A 105 -10.13 32.11 46.70
CA VAL A 105 -11.22 31.12 46.73
C VAL A 105 -11.72 30.91 48.16
N GLU A 106 -10.84 30.98 49.16
CA GLU A 106 -11.20 30.84 50.59
C GLU A 106 -12.10 31.98 51.09
N GLY A 107 -11.99 33.16 50.48
CA GLY A 107 -12.82 34.32 50.81
C GLY A 107 -14.23 34.31 50.20
N LEU A 108 -14.55 33.36 49.31
CA LEU A 108 -15.84 33.31 48.62
C LEU A 108 -16.96 32.85 49.55
N THR A 109 -18.14 33.45 49.38
CA THR A 109 -19.34 32.93 50.02
C THR A 109 -19.70 31.55 49.46
N TRP A 110 -20.41 30.74 50.24
CA TRP A 110 -20.84 29.40 49.81
C TRP A 110 -21.60 29.39 48.47
N LYS A 111 -22.40 30.43 48.18
CA LYS A 111 -23.13 30.56 46.91
C LYS A 111 -22.17 30.80 45.74
N GLU A 112 -21.22 31.71 45.90
CA GLU A 112 -20.20 32.01 44.89
C GLU A 112 -19.31 30.78 44.63
N LEU A 113 -18.97 30.02 45.67
CA LEU A 113 -18.19 28.79 45.53
C LEU A 113 -18.93 27.74 44.68
N ILE A 114 -20.26 27.60 44.85
CA ILE A 114 -21.08 26.71 44.00
C ILE A 114 -21.10 27.19 42.55
N GLU A 115 -21.24 28.49 42.30
CA GLU A 115 -21.23 29.05 40.95
C GLU A 115 -19.86 28.90 40.28
N TYR A 116 -18.79 29.15 41.02
CA TYR A 116 -17.41 28.93 40.58
C TYR A 116 -17.16 27.46 40.21
N ALA A 117 -17.56 26.52 41.07
CA ALA A 117 -17.44 25.09 40.78
C ALA A 117 -18.26 24.65 39.55
N LYS A 118 -19.45 25.25 39.35
CA LYS A 118 -20.26 25.02 38.14
C LYS A 118 -19.56 25.57 36.89
N GLY A 119 -18.98 26.77 36.96
CA GLY A 119 -18.20 27.38 35.89
C GLY A 119 -17.03 26.49 35.47
N MET A 120 -16.17 26.15 36.43
CA MET A 120 -15.02 25.26 36.21
C MET A 120 -15.41 23.89 35.63
N LYS A 121 -16.54 23.31 36.09
CA LYS A 121 -17.06 22.05 35.52
C LYS A 121 -17.49 22.21 34.06
N ASN A 122 -18.08 23.35 33.70
CA ASN A 122 -18.46 23.64 32.32
C ASN A 122 -17.23 23.88 31.44
N ASP A 123 -16.22 24.60 31.93
CA ASP A 123 -14.96 24.81 31.19
C ASP A 123 -14.19 23.51 30.98
N LEU A 124 -14.17 22.62 31.99
CA LEU A 124 -13.58 21.29 31.84
C LEU A 124 -14.32 20.45 30.78
N ARG A 125 -15.65 20.54 30.73
CA ARG A 125 -16.43 19.87 29.68
C ARG A 125 -16.15 20.46 28.30
N ASN A 126 -16.02 21.79 28.21
CA ASN A 126 -15.70 22.47 26.96
C ASN A 126 -14.30 22.10 26.46
N SER A 127 -13.29 22.10 27.34
CA SER A 127 -11.93 21.69 26.98
C SER A 127 -11.87 20.22 26.55
N GLN A 128 -12.59 19.32 27.22
CA GLN A 128 -12.73 17.92 26.79
C GLN A 128 -13.37 17.79 25.39
N GLN A 129 -14.40 18.58 25.09
CA GLN A 129 -15.02 18.60 23.76
C GLN A 129 -14.03 19.10 22.70
N GLN A 130 -13.25 20.14 22.99
CA GLN A 130 -12.23 20.64 22.08
C GLN A 130 -11.12 19.63 21.82
N ILE A 131 -10.64 18.93 22.85
CA ILE A 131 -9.62 17.88 22.71
C ILE A 131 -10.15 16.78 21.78
N ARG A 132 -11.35 16.25 22.06
CA ARG A 132 -11.98 15.22 21.21
C ARG A 132 -12.16 15.67 19.76
N ALA A 133 -12.57 16.92 19.56
CA ALA A 133 -12.72 17.48 18.21
C ALA A 133 -11.37 17.57 17.48
N ARG A 134 -10.30 17.98 18.17
CA ARG A 134 -8.95 18.04 17.61
C ARG A 134 -8.41 16.65 17.30
N ASP A 135 -8.59 15.69 18.19
CA ASP A 135 -8.16 14.30 18.00
C ASP A 135 -8.83 13.70 16.75
N GLY A 136 -10.14 13.93 16.58
CA GLY A 136 -10.87 13.49 15.39
C GLY A 136 -10.35 14.12 14.09
N ILE A 137 -9.96 15.41 14.11
CA ILE A 137 -9.35 16.06 12.95
C ILE A 137 -7.99 15.45 12.63
N ILE A 138 -7.14 15.24 13.65
CA ILE A 138 -5.81 14.63 13.47
C ILE A 138 -5.95 13.23 12.89
N GLU A 139 -6.86 12.41 13.43
CA GLU A 139 -7.15 11.06 12.94
C GLU A 139 -7.58 11.08 11.47
N SER A 140 -8.52 11.97 11.12
CA SER A 140 -8.99 12.12 9.73
C SER A 140 -7.88 12.59 8.78
N ALA A 141 -7.01 13.48 9.23
CA ALA A 141 -5.86 13.97 8.47
C ALA A 141 -4.85 12.83 8.23
N HIS A 142 -4.53 12.05 9.25
CA HIS A 142 -3.68 10.86 9.12
C HIS A 142 -4.28 9.83 8.17
N ALA A 143 -5.57 9.51 8.30
CA ALA A 143 -6.25 8.60 7.40
C ALA A 143 -6.17 9.09 5.94
N THR A 144 -6.35 10.38 5.70
CA THR A 144 -6.24 10.99 4.38
C THR A 144 -4.83 10.86 3.81
N ILE A 145 -3.79 11.12 4.63
CA ILE A 145 -2.38 10.98 4.22
C ILE A 145 -2.08 9.53 3.81
N VAL A 146 -2.54 8.53 4.59
CA VAL A 146 -2.34 7.11 4.27
C VAL A 146 -2.99 6.76 2.92
N VAL A 147 -4.24 7.19 2.69
CA VAL A 147 -4.93 6.96 1.41
C VAL A 147 -4.21 7.62 0.24
N GLN A 148 -3.67 8.83 0.43
CA GLN A 148 -2.88 9.52 -0.59
C GLN A 148 -1.58 8.77 -0.92
N ASN A 149 -0.86 8.29 0.10
CA ASN A 149 0.36 7.51 -0.09
C ASN A 149 0.08 6.21 -0.87
N LEU A 150 -0.95 5.46 -0.47
CA LEU A 150 -1.37 4.25 -1.20
C LEU A 150 -1.74 4.55 -2.65
N HIS A 151 -2.37 5.70 -2.91
CA HIS A 151 -2.68 6.13 -4.27
C HIS A 151 -1.42 6.45 -5.08
N VAL A 152 -0.45 7.16 -4.50
CA VAL A 152 0.84 7.49 -5.13
C VAL A 152 1.63 6.23 -5.45
N GLU A 153 1.69 5.28 -4.52
CA GLU A 153 2.34 3.98 -4.72
C GLU A 153 1.69 3.20 -5.86
N LYS A 154 0.35 3.16 -5.91
CA LYS A 154 -0.36 2.51 -7.02
C LYS A 154 -0.07 3.18 -8.36
N GLN A 155 0.01 4.51 -8.39
CA GLN A 155 0.37 5.26 -9.60
C GLN A 155 1.83 4.99 -10.00
N SER A 156 2.77 4.99 -9.06
CA SER A 156 4.18 4.74 -9.33
C SER A 156 4.38 3.31 -9.84
N GLN A 157 3.73 2.31 -9.25
CA GLN A 157 3.72 0.93 -9.75
C GLN A 157 3.14 0.83 -11.16
N ALA A 158 2.03 1.54 -11.44
CA ALA A 158 1.42 1.54 -12.77
C ALA A 158 2.29 2.23 -13.83
N LEU A 159 2.97 3.33 -13.47
CA LEU A 159 3.94 4.01 -14.32
C LEU A 159 5.16 3.14 -14.55
N HIS A 160 5.74 2.59 -13.50
CA HIS A 160 6.85 1.66 -13.56
C HIS A 160 6.51 0.45 -14.43
N ALA A 161 5.33 -0.15 -14.30
CA ALA A 161 4.89 -1.27 -15.14
C ALA A 161 4.72 -0.85 -16.62
N LYS A 162 4.41 0.41 -16.93
CA LYS A 162 4.34 0.92 -18.31
C LYS A 162 5.73 1.23 -18.87
N GLU A 163 6.63 1.76 -18.06
CA GLU A 163 8.02 2.09 -18.43
C GLU A 163 8.87 0.82 -18.58
N THR A 164 8.74 -0.12 -17.65
CA THR A 164 9.47 -1.38 -17.63
C THR A 164 8.78 -2.50 -18.37
N LYS A 165 7.56 -2.28 -18.91
CA LYS A 165 7.00 -3.14 -19.96
C LYS A 165 8.02 -3.15 -21.08
N LYS A 166 8.89 -4.18 -21.05
CA LYS A 166 9.90 -4.44 -22.05
C LYS A 166 9.17 -4.29 -23.37
N LYS A 167 9.56 -3.29 -24.18
CA LYS A 167 9.10 -3.16 -25.56
C LYS A 167 9.03 -4.58 -26.09
N THR A 168 7.81 -5.05 -26.34
CA THR A 168 7.59 -6.46 -26.66
C THR A 168 8.58 -6.84 -27.75
N LYS A 169 9.13 -8.06 -27.76
CA LYS A 169 10.21 -8.50 -28.69
C LYS A 169 10.01 -8.03 -30.15
N ARG A 170 8.78 -7.76 -30.56
CA ARG A 170 8.39 -7.17 -31.85
C ARG A 170 8.92 -5.75 -32.14
N GLU A 171 9.28 -4.96 -31.13
CA GLU A 171 9.77 -3.58 -31.26
C GLU A 171 11.29 -3.43 -31.09
N LYS A 172 12.02 -4.51 -30.81
CA LYS A 172 13.48 -4.49 -30.61
C LYS A 172 14.26 -4.87 -31.88
N LEU A 173 13.80 -4.44 -33.05
CA LEU A 173 14.79 -4.16 -34.07
C LEU A 173 15.37 -2.80 -33.72
N PRO A 174 16.70 -2.67 -33.49
CA PRO A 174 17.36 -1.39 -33.25
C PRO A 174 17.38 -0.58 -34.56
N MET A 175 16.20 -0.25 -35.06
CA MET A 175 16.00 0.60 -36.21
C MET A 175 15.96 2.01 -35.63
N ALA A 176 17.07 2.73 -35.74
CA ALA A 176 17.25 4.10 -35.26
C ALA A 176 16.40 5.11 -36.07
N GLY A 177 15.09 4.88 -36.16
CA GLY A 177 14.12 5.77 -36.81
C GLY A 177 14.27 5.91 -38.33
N ARG A 178 15.14 5.14 -39.00
CA ARG A 178 15.32 5.18 -40.46
C ARG A 178 14.80 3.89 -41.09
N GLY A 179 14.12 4.01 -42.23
CA GLY A 179 13.70 2.86 -43.03
C GLY A 179 14.93 2.15 -43.59
N HIS A 180 15.12 0.88 -43.22
CA HIS A 180 16.18 0.03 -43.76
C HIS A 180 15.59 -1.05 -44.68
N HIS A 181 16.36 -1.41 -45.71
CA HIS A 181 16.05 -2.56 -46.55
C HIS A 181 16.34 -3.86 -45.77
N LEU A 182 15.32 -4.70 -45.60
CA LEU A 182 15.36 -5.97 -44.86
C LEU A 182 16.27 -7.04 -45.49
N THR A 183 16.85 -6.77 -46.66
CA THR A 183 17.72 -7.67 -47.40
C THR A 183 19.21 -7.34 -47.25
N ALA A 184 19.56 -6.25 -46.56
CA ALA A 184 20.97 -5.90 -46.35
C ALA A 184 21.64 -6.91 -45.41
N GLN A 185 22.88 -7.30 -45.73
CA GLN A 185 23.68 -8.24 -44.91
C GLN A 185 23.79 -7.77 -43.45
N GLU A 186 23.88 -6.47 -43.23
CA GLU A 186 23.94 -5.86 -41.89
C GLU A 186 22.72 -6.22 -41.02
N PHE A 187 21.54 -6.37 -41.62
CA PHE A 187 20.33 -6.78 -40.92
C PHE A 187 20.39 -8.25 -40.50
N ILE A 188 20.88 -9.12 -41.39
CA ILE A 188 21.04 -10.55 -41.13
C ILE A 188 22.04 -10.75 -39.97
N ASP A 189 23.20 -10.11 -40.05
CA ASP A 189 24.23 -10.21 -39.01
C ASP A 189 23.77 -9.64 -37.66
N ALA A 190 22.90 -8.61 -37.68
CA ALA A 190 22.29 -8.06 -36.47
C ALA A 190 21.23 -9.01 -35.87
N ALA A 191 20.42 -9.65 -36.70
CA ALA A 191 19.43 -10.64 -36.27
C ALA A 191 20.11 -11.88 -35.65
N GLU A 192 21.16 -12.41 -36.27
CA GLU A 192 21.92 -13.55 -35.76
C GLU A 192 22.62 -13.24 -34.42
N ARG A 193 23.14 -12.02 -34.24
CA ARG A 193 23.70 -11.58 -32.95
C ARG A 193 22.62 -11.50 -31.87
N ALA A 194 21.44 -11.00 -32.21
CA ALA A 194 20.32 -10.92 -31.29
C ALA A 194 19.80 -12.32 -30.88
N GLU A 195 19.78 -13.28 -31.80
CA GLU A 195 19.45 -14.67 -31.50
C GLU A 195 20.49 -15.32 -30.58
N ARG A 196 21.79 -15.18 -30.88
CA ARG A 196 22.86 -15.69 -30.00
C ARG A 196 22.80 -15.11 -28.60
N GLN A 197 22.62 -13.79 -28.47
CA GLN A 197 22.45 -13.16 -27.16
C GLN A 197 21.24 -13.70 -26.42
N ARG A 198 20.13 -13.97 -27.12
CA ARG A 198 18.94 -14.56 -26.52
C ARG A 198 19.19 -15.98 -26.03
N GLU A 199 19.88 -16.80 -26.80
CA GLU A 199 20.26 -18.16 -26.40
C GLU A 199 21.20 -18.15 -25.19
N GLU A 200 22.18 -17.25 -25.16
CA GLU A 200 23.09 -17.06 -24.02
C GLU A 200 22.33 -16.59 -22.76
N GLU A 201 21.40 -15.64 -22.90
CA GLU A 201 20.54 -15.21 -21.79
C GLU A 201 19.63 -16.32 -21.27
N GLU A 202 19.02 -17.11 -22.16
CA GLU A 202 18.14 -18.23 -21.79
C GLU A 202 18.97 -19.34 -21.11
N ALA A 203 20.18 -19.63 -21.59
CA ALA A 203 21.11 -20.56 -20.96
C ALA A 203 21.60 -20.05 -19.59
N ALA A 204 21.89 -18.76 -19.45
CA ALA A 204 22.27 -18.15 -18.17
C ALA A 204 21.12 -18.20 -17.15
N LYS A 205 19.87 -17.97 -17.58
CA LYS A 205 18.69 -18.12 -16.73
C LYS A 205 18.50 -19.56 -16.27
N ALA A 206 18.67 -20.53 -17.16
CA ALA A 206 18.58 -21.95 -16.81
C ALA A 206 19.65 -22.35 -15.77
N LYS A 207 20.90 -21.88 -15.94
CA LYS A 207 21.97 -22.09 -14.95
C LYS A 207 21.63 -21.48 -13.59
N ARG A 208 21.17 -20.23 -13.56
CA ARG A 208 20.76 -19.53 -12.32
C ARG A 208 19.58 -20.25 -11.64
N ALA A 209 18.62 -20.79 -12.40
CA ALA A 209 17.51 -21.56 -11.84
C ALA A 209 18.02 -22.85 -11.16
N GLY A 210 18.88 -23.61 -11.82
CA GLY A 210 19.51 -24.81 -11.23
C GLY A 210 20.31 -24.49 -9.96
N GLU A 211 21.08 -23.39 -9.95
CA GLU A 211 21.82 -22.95 -8.77
C GLU A 211 20.93 -22.55 -7.58
N ARG A 212 19.73 -22.03 -7.86
CA ARG A 212 18.72 -21.68 -6.83
C ARG A 212 18.07 -22.93 -6.25
N GLU A 213 17.75 -23.93 -7.08
CA GLU A 213 17.20 -25.20 -6.61
C GLU A 213 18.20 -25.93 -5.70
N VAL A 214 19.47 -26.02 -6.12
CA VAL A 214 20.55 -26.60 -5.29
C VAL A 214 20.72 -25.82 -3.98
N ALA A 215 20.61 -24.49 -4.01
CA ALA A 215 20.65 -23.67 -2.80
C ALA A 215 19.50 -23.98 -1.85
N LYS A 216 18.28 -24.13 -2.39
CA LYS A 216 17.08 -24.42 -1.63
C LYS A 216 17.17 -25.78 -0.95
N GLU A 217 17.59 -26.81 -1.70
CA GLU A 217 17.82 -28.15 -1.14
C GLU A 217 18.88 -28.15 -0.03
N ALA A 218 19.97 -27.38 -0.20
CA ALA A 218 21.01 -27.25 0.82
C ALA A 218 20.49 -26.57 2.10
N LYS A 219 19.66 -25.51 1.95
CA LYS A 219 19.01 -24.84 3.09
C LYS A 219 18.03 -25.78 3.81
N GLU A 220 17.20 -26.51 3.08
CA GLU A 220 16.24 -27.45 3.66
C GLU A 220 16.91 -28.58 4.44
N LYS A 221 18.03 -29.14 3.94
CA LYS A 221 18.82 -30.15 4.67
C LYS A 221 19.38 -29.60 5.97
N LEU A 222 19.94 -28.39 5.93
CA LEU A 222 20.51 -27.73 7.12
C LEU A 222 19.42 -27.39 8.15
N GLN A 223 18.23 -27.00 7.70
CA GLN A 223 17.09 -26.76 8.58
C GLN A 223 16.64 -28.04 9.30
N LYS A 224 16.51 -29.17 8.56
CA LYS A 224 16.17 -30.47 9.15
C LYS A 224 17.20 -30.95 10.18
N GLU A 225 18.50 -30.71 9.92
CA GLU A 225 19.56 -31.01 10.89
C GLU A 225 19.43 -30.14 12.15
N TRP A 226 19.10 -28.85 11.99
CA TRP A 226 18.92 -27.95 13.11
C TRP A 226 17.70 -28.29 13.97
N GLU A 227 16.60 -28.71 13.36
CA GLU A 227 15.40 -29.19 14.07
C GLU A 227 15.73 -30.42 14.93
N LYS A 228 16.44 -31.42 14.38
CA LYS A 228 16.91 -32.57 15.16
C LYS A 228 17.79 -32.17 16.34
N ILE A 229 18.72 -31.23 16.14
CA ILE A 229 19.58 -30.72 17.22
C ILE A 229 18.76 -30.03 18.32
N LYS A 230 17.67 -29.33 17.97
CA LYS A 230 16.76 -28.73 18.96
C LYS A 230 16.03 -29.81 19.76
N GLU A 231 15.47 -30.80 19.08
CA GLU A 231 14.74 -31.90 19.72
C GLU A 231 15.65 -32.70 20.69
N ASP A 232 16.88 -33.01 20.27
CA ASP A 232 17.84 -33.71 21.11
C ASP A 232 18.26 -32.88 22.34
N HIS A 233 18.38 -31.55 22.18
CA HIS A 233 18.66 -30.66 23.29
C HIS A 233 17.50 -30.57 24.28
N GLU A 234 16.27 -30.51 23.79
CA GLU A 234 15.06 -30.48 24.63
C GLU A 234 14.97 -31.75 25.48
N LYS A 235 15.11 -32.93 24.86
CA LYS A 235 15.18 -34.22 25.57
C LYS A 235 16.31 -34.25 26.61
N ALA A 236 17.49 -33.72 26.28
CA ALA A 236 18.60 -33.66 27.23
C ALA A 236 18.33 -32.71 28.40
N VAL A 237 17.63 -31.60 28.17
CA VAL A 237 17.24 -30.65 29.22
C VAL A 237 16.18 -31.26 30.13
N ASP A 238 15.21 -31.99 29.58
CA ASP A 238 14.16 -32.62 30.37
C ASP A 238 14.71 -33.77 31.22
N ALA A 239 15.55 -34.64 30.65
CA ALA A 239 16.27 -35.67 31.42
C ALA A 239 17.13 -35.05 32.55
N TRP A 240 17.80 -33.92 32.27
CA TRP A 240 18.57 -33.20 33.28
C TRP A 240 17.70 -32.61 34.40
N LYS A 241 16.51 -32.07 34.07
CA LYS A 241 15.55 -31.59 35.10
C LYS A 241 15.10 -32.74 35.99
N GLU A 242 14.74 -33.88 35.41
CA GLU A 242 14.33 -35.07 36.16
C GLU A 242 15.44 -35.55 37.12
N GLU A 243 16.70 -35.58 36.66
CA GLU A 243 17.85 -35.93 37.50
C GLU A 243 18.07 -34.88 38.60
N CYS A 244 17.95 -33.58 38.29
CA CYS A 244 18.05 -32.53 39.29
C CYS A 244 16.95 -32.61 40.35
N ASP A 245 15.71 -32.92 39.97
CA ASP A 245 14.59 -33.07 40.88
C ASP A 245 14.77 -34.29 41.79
N GLN A 246 15.29 -35.40 41.26
CA GLN A 246 15.66 -36.59 42.06
C GLN A 246 16.76 -36.26 43.08
N LEU A 247 17.84 -35.60 42.67
CA LEU A 247 18.93 -35.21 43.58
C LEU A 247 18.49 -34.20 44.65
N LEU A 248 17.54 -33.32 44.32
CA LEU A 248 16.94 -32.41 45.30
C LEU A 248 16.09 -33.16 46.32
N ALA A 249 15.33 -34.17 45.90
CA ALA A 249 14.56 -35.04 46.80
C ALA A 249 15.47 -35.84 47.74
N ASP A 250 16.67 -36.23 47.28
CA ASP A 250 17.71 -36.92 48.07
C ASP A 250 18.51 -35.99 48.99
N GLY A 251 18.20 -34.68 49.03
CA GLY A 251 18.82 -33.71 49.94
C GLY A 251 20.18 -33.19 49.49
N VAL A 252 20.55 -33.35 48.22
CA VAL A 252 21.78 -32.79 47.66
C VAL A 252 21.69 -31.26 47.61
N LEU A 253 22.73 -30.57 48.10
CA LEU A 253 22.82 -29.12 48.07
C LEU A 253 22.81 -28.59 46.61
N LYS A 254 22.05 -27.52 46.34
CA LYS A 254 21.91 -26.92 44.99
C LYS A 254 23.23 -26.61 44.27
N ARG A 255 24.30 -26.30 45.00
CA ARG A 255 25.64 -26.03 44.43
C ARG A 255 26.31 -27.27 43.80
N ASN A 256 25.86 -28.46 44.15
CA ASN A 256 26.39 -29.74 43.68
C ASN A 256 25.51 -30.37 42.58
N LEU A 257 24.47 -29.68 42.11
CA LEU A 257 23.65 -30.16 41.00
C LEU A 257 24.47 -30.19 39.70
N PRO A 258 24.19 -31.15 38.81
CA PRO A 258 24.83 -31.19 37.50
C PRO A 258 24.56 -29.88 36.74
N LYS A 259 25.52 -29.45 35.93
CA LYS A 259 25.36 -28.25 35.10
C LYS A 259 24.34 -28.51 33.99
N LYS A 260 23.51 -27.51 33.68
CA LYS A 260 22.54 -27.58 32.59
C LYS A 260 23.25 -27.92 31.25
N PRO A 261 22.71 -28.85 30.45
CA PRO A 261 23.25 -29.17 29.14
C PRO A 261 23.43 -27.91 28.28
N ALA A 262 24.61 -27.78 27.65
CA ALA A 262 24.89 -26.66 26.75
C ALA A 262 24.25 -26.92 25.38
N ARG A 263 23.59 -25.89 24.82
CA ARG A 263 22.99 -25.97 23.48
C ARG A 263 24.09 -26.05 22.41
N ALA A 264 23.99 -27.02 21.50
CA ALA A 264 24.86 -27.08 20.33
C ALA A 264 24.64 -25.86 19.43
N ARG A 265 25.72 -25.36 18.80
CA ARG A 265 25.64 -24.22 17.89
C ARG A 265 24.91 -24.60 16.61
N LYS A 266 24.18 -23.64 16.03
CA LYS A 266 23.50 -23.82 14.74
C LYS A 266 24.53 -24.17 13.66
N PRO A 267 24.32 -25.24 12.86
CA PRO A 267 25.15 -25.52 11.69
C PRO A 267 25.22 -24.27 10.81
N THR A 268 26.42 -23.84 10.45
CA THR A 268 26.61 -22.67 9.59
C THR A 268 26.74 -23.17 8.16
N ALA A 269 25.91 -22.65 7.25
CA ALA A 269 26.04 -22.97 5.83
C ALA A 269 27.45 -22.59 5.34
N PRO A 270 28.09 -23.41 4.48
CA PRO A 270 29.36 -23.01 3.88
C PRO A 270 29.17 -21.68 3.17
N LYS A 271 30.02 -20.68 3.51
CA LYS A 271 30.02 -19.39 2.82
C LYS A 271 30.19 -19.67 1.34
N ARG A 272 29.18 -19.33 0.52
CA ARG A 272 29.35 -19.35 -0.93
C ARG A 272 30.58 -18.49 -1.25
N PRO A 273 31.48 -18.94 -2.15
CA PRO A 273 32.53 -18.06 -2.65
C PRO A 273 31.83 -16.84 -3.23
N THR A 274 32.08 -15.68 -2.64
CA THR A 274 31.60 -14.40 -3.13
C THR A 274 32.23 -14.18 -4.50
N THR A 275 31.51 -14.54 -5.55
CA THR A 275 31.70 -13.94 -6.86
C THR A 275 31.35 -12.47 -6.70
N GLN A 276 32.41 -11.68 -6.50
CA GLN A 276 32.42 -10.24 -6.74
C GLN A 276 31.90 -10.01 -8.17
N ASP A 277 31.06 -8.99 -8.35
CA ASP A 277 30.32 -8.62 -9.58
C ASP A 277 29.04 -9.40 -9.86
N ASP A 278 27.92 -8.93 -9.31
CA ASP A 278 27.09 -7.94 -10.03
C ASP A 278 25.98 -7.43 -9.11
N SER A 279 26.06 -6.14 -8.82
CA SER A 279 24.96 -5.35 -8.27
C SER A 279 23.87 -5.26 -9.33
N ASP A 280 22.80 -6.04 -9.19
CA ASP A 280 21.52 -5.67 -9.78
C ASP A 280 20.38 -6.13 -8.87
N GLY A 281 19.61 -5.14 -8.44
CA GLY A 281 18.67 -5.21 -7.33
C GLY A 281 17.56 -6.23 -7.57
N SER A 282 17.48 -7.21 -6.67
CA SER A 282 16.26 -7.99 -6.47
C SER A 282 15.88 -7.83 -5.02
N ASP A 283 15.30 -6.66 -4.75
CA ASP A 283 14.56 -6.32 -3.55
C ASP A 283 13.24 -7.11 -3.59
N ASP A 284 13.26 -8.32 -3.03
CA ASP A 284 12.07 -9.13 -2.77
C ASP A 284 12.21 -9.74 -1.36
N GLU A 285 12.48 -8.85 -0.39
CA GLU A 285 12.31 -9.11 1.04
C GLU A 285 10.85 -8.80 1.40
N ASN A 286 9.94 -9.72 1.07
CA ASN A 286 8.73 -9.92 1.89
C ASN A 286 9.07 -10.99 2.92
N ASP A 287 9.79 -10.58 3.97
CA ASP A 287 9.90 -11.35 5.20
C ASP A 287 8.60 -11.10 5.98
N ASP A 288 7.66 -12.03 5.81
CA ASP A 288 6.41 -12.11 6.57
C ASP A 288 6.77 -12.52 8.00
N GLU A 289 7.18 -11.54 8.81
CA GLU A 289 7.36 -11.65 10.26
C GLU A 289 6.02 -11.96 10.92
N ASN A 290 5.61 -13.22 10.88
CA ASN A 290 4.68 -13.79 11.86
C ASN A 290 5.41 -13.93 13.20
N ALA A 291 5.44 -12.84 13.95
CA ALA A 291 5.70 -12.84 15.38
C ALA A 291 4.43 -13.33 16.10
N ASP A 292 4.38 -14.64 16.38
CA ASP A 292 3.57 -15.16 17.49
C ASP A 292 4.34 -14.87 18.80
N ASP A 293 3.78 -13.99 19.61
CA ASP A 293 4.06 -13.83 21.05
C ASP A 293 2.71 -13.95 21.80
#